data_AF-A0A944EVE2-F1
#
_entry.id   AF-A0A944EVE2-F1
#
_cell.length_a   1.000
_cell.length_b   1.000
_cell.length_c   1.000
_cell.angle_alpha   90.00
_cell.angle_beta   90.00
_cell.angle_gamma   90.00
#
_symmetry.space_group_name_H-M   'P 1'
#
loop_
_entity.id
_entity.type
_entity.pdbx_description
1 polymer ?
#
loop_
_entity_poly.entity_id
_entity_poly.type
_entity_poly.pdbx_seq_one_letter_code
_entity_poly.pdbx_strand_id
1 'polypeptide(L)'
;MAYSNYGVPNVKWPRSSPRAWSYAAVAAALGASGLYVWGFISLFGTLDIEEFCTLTKHQKFDPEYAYIPEQWFPLSQKCNATYDLVPPYVNSGVLALAGIALACVVTAMAIAVKRKHGANGTHTDDKEATT
;
A
#
# COMPACT_ATOMS: atom_id res chain seq x y z
N MET A 1 -13.63 45.07 -13.89
CA MET A 1 -13.27 43.64 -14.00
C MET A 1 -13.73 42.96 -12.73
N ALA A 2 -14.79 42.14 -12.81
CA ALA A 2 -15.41 41.50 -11.66
C ALA A 2 -14.74 40.14 -11.39
N TYR A 3 -14.20 39.94 -10.19
CA TYR A 3 -13.67 38.65 -9.77
C TYR A 3 -14.83 37.74 -9.37
N SER A 4 -15.01 36.67 -10.14
CA SER A 4 -16.01 35.63 -9.89
C SER A 4 -15.70 34.94 -8.56
N ASN A 5 -16.56 35.13 -7.57
CA ASN A 5 -16.51 34.41 -6.30
C ASN A 5 -16.87 32.95 -6.57
N TYR A 6 -15.87 32.11 -6.82
CA TYR A 6 -16.06 30.67 -6.77
C TYR A 6 -16.46 30.28 -5.34
N GLY A 7 -17.75 30.03 -5.15
CA GLY A 7 -18.29 29.44 -3.94
C GLY A 7 -17.66 28.07 -3.77
N VAL A 8 -16.58 28.01 -3.00
CA VAL A 8 -15.95 26.75 -2.61
C VAL A 8 -17.02 25.98 -1.85
N PRO A 9 -17.46 24.81 -2.35
CA PRO A 9 -18.45 24.03 -1.63
C PRO A 9 -17.91 23.79 -0.22
N ASN A 10 -18.74 24.07 0.78
CA ASN A 10 -18.38 23.88 2.19
C ASN A 10 -18.40 22.37 2.46
N VAL A 11 -17.36 21.68 1.97
CA VAL A 11 -17.18 20.25 2.17
C VAL A 11 -16.88 20.09 3.65
N LYS A 12 -17.91 19.73 4.42
CA LYS A 12 -17.76 19.35 5.82
C LYS A 12 -17.01 18.02 5.84
N TRP A 13 -15.68 18.09 5.77
CA TRP A 13 -14.83 16.94 5.96
C TRP A 13 -15.13 16.37 7.34
N PRO A 14 -15.51 15.09 7.46
CA PRO A 14 -15.63 14.47 8.76
C PRO A 14 -14.29 14.67 9.48
N ARG A 15 -14.34 15.22 10.70
CA ARG A 15 -13.16 15.41 11.55
C ARG A 15 -12.61 14.05 11.96
N SER A 16 -11.94 13.39 11.02
CA SER A 16 -11.23 12.14 11.26
C SER A 16 -9.98 12.47 12.07
N SER A 17 -9.79 11.73 13.15
CA SER A 17 -8.61 11.90 14.00
C SER A 17 -7.35 11.45 13.24
N PRO A 18 -6.23 12.20 13.30
CA PRO A 18 -4.95 11.75 12.72
C PRO A 18 -4.54 10.35 13.20
N ARG A 19 -4.95 10.00 14.43
CA ARG A 19 -4.71 8.66 15.02
C ARG A 19 -5.45 7.56 14.25
N ALA A 20 -6.68 7.81 13.79
CA ALA A 20 -7.45 6.83 13.03
C ALA A 20 -6.79 6.48 11.69
N TRP A 21 -6.27 7.49 10.98
CA TRP A 21 -5.48 7.29 9.76
C TRP A 21 -4.16 6.58 10.01
N SER A 22 -3.52 6.83 11.16
CA SER A 22 -2.31 6.12 11.56
C SER A 22 -2.59 4.63 11.82
N TYR A 23 -3.68 4.30 12.53
CA TYR A 23 -4.09 2.92 12.74
C TYR A 23 -4.45 2.22 11.43
N ALA A 24 -5.15 2.91 10.52
CA ALA A 24 -5.46 2.38 9.19
C ALA A 24 -4.18 2.10 8.38
N ALA A 25 -3.18 2.99 8.43
CA ALA A 25 -1.89 2.78 7.78
C ALA A 25 -1.15 1.55 8.34
N VAL A 26 -1.13 1.39 9.67
CA VAL A 26 -0.50 0.23 10.32
C VAL A 26 -1.24 -1.05 9.96
N ALA A 27 -2.58 -1.05 10.00
CA ALA A 27 -3.38 -2.22 9.62
C ALA A 27 -3.15 -2.60 8.14
N ALA A 28 -3.09 -1.62 7.24
CA ALA A 28 -2.78 -1.85 5.84
C ALA A 28 -1.36 -2.40 5.63
N ALA A 29 -0.37 -1.87 6.35
CA ALA A 29 1.00 -2.37 6.30
C ALA A 29 1.12 -3.81 6.83
N LEU A 30 0.44 -4.12 7.93
CA LEU A 30 0.39 -5.49 8.47
C LEU A 30 -0.29 -6.46 7.50
N GLY A 31 -1.39 -6.02 6.87
CA GLY A 31 -2.04 -6.78 5.79
C GLY A 31 -1.11 -7.03 4.61
N ALA A 32 -0.35 -6.01 4.17
CA ALA A 32 0.61 -6.13 3.08
C ALA A 32 1.72 -7.12 3.44
N SER A 33 2.28 -7.02 4.65
CA SER A 33 3.29 -7.97 5.13
C SER A 33 2.74 -9.39 5.24
N GLY A 34 1.49 -9.55 5.69
CA GLY A 34 0.83 -10.86 5.78
C GLY A 34 0.65 -11.51 4.41
N LEU A 35 0.16 -10.74 3.42
CA LEU A 35 0.04 -11.22 2.04
C LEU A 35 1.40 -11.55 1.42
N TYR A 36 2.42 -10.73 1.68
CA TYR A 36 3.77 -10.97 1.18
C TYR A 36 4.37 -12.25 1.79
N VAL A 37 4.28 -12.42 3.11
CA VAL A 37 4.74 -13.63 3.82
C VAL A 37 3.97 -14.85 3.34
N TRP A 38 2.65 -14.75 3.14
CA TRP A 38 1.84 -15.84 2.60
C TRP A 38 2.29 -16.25 1.18
N GLY A 39 2.52 -15.26 0.31
CA GLY A 39 3.06 -15.49 -1.03
C GLY A 39 4.44 -16.14 -0.97
N PHE A 40 5.32 -15.64 -0.11
CA PHE A 40 6.66 -16.16 0.10
C PHE A 40 6.64 -17.62 0.61
N ILE A 41 5.87 -17.94 1.65
CA ILE A 41 5.74 -19.32 2.16
C ILE A 41 5.19 -20.25 1.07
N SER A 42 4.27 -19.78 0.24
CA SER A 42 3.72 -20.56 -0.88
C SER A 42 4.79 -20.95 -1.91
N LEU A 43 5.91 -20.21 -1.98
CA LEU A 43 7.07 -20.53 -2.83
C LEU A 43 8.08 -21.44 -2.14
N PHE A 44 8.37 -21.21 -0.85
CA PHE A 44 9.30 -22.07 -0.10
C PHE A 44 8.71 -23.45 0.20
N GLY A 45 7.38 -23.60 0.15
CA GLY A 45 6.72 -24.90 0.25
C GLY A 45 6.91 -25.79 -0.98
N THR A 46 7.39 -25.26 -2.11
CA THR A 46 7.65 -26.01 -3.35
C THR A 46 9.14 -26.29 -3.50
N LEU A 47 9.68 -27.17 -2.64
CA LEU A 47 11.11 -27.55 -2.65
C LEU A 47 11.56 -28.23 -3.95
N ASP A 48 10.62 -28.81 -4.71
CA ASP A 48 10.81 -29.24 -6.09
C ASP A 48 9.74 -28.59 -6.99
N ILE A 49 10.14 -27.49 -7.65
CA ILE A 49 9.28 -26.75 -8.59
C ILE A 49 8.86 -27.66 -9.74
N GLU A 50 9.77 -28.51 -10.23
CA GLU A 50 9.49 -29.49 -11.27
C GLU A 50 8.34 -30.42 -10.84
N GLU A 51 8.47 -31.05 -9.68
CA GLU A 51 7.48 -32.00 -9.17
C GLU A 51 6.14 -31.31 -8.90
N PHE A 52 6.14 -30.09 -8.34
CA PHE A 52 4.92 -29.33 -8.11
C PHE A 52 4.22 -28.93 -9.42
N CYS A 53 4.98 -28.50 -10.43
CA CYS A 53 4.46 -28.14 -11.74
C CYS A 53 3.82 -29.34 -12.44
N THR A 54 4.48 -30.50 -12.46
CA THR A 54 4.00 -31.69 -13.17
C THR A 54 2.93 -32.47 -12.40
N LEU A 55 3.10 -32.67 -11.09
CA LEU A 55 2.19 -33.49 -10.28
C LEU A 55 1.01 -32.71 -9.71
N THR A 56 1.21 -31.46 -9.26
CA THR A 56 0.15 -30.69 -8.57
C THR A 56 -0.62 -29.78 -9.53
N LYS A 57 0.08 -29.14 -10.47
CA LYS A 57 -0.54 -28.20 -11.43
C LYS A 57 -0.79 -28.79 -12.81
N HIS A 58 -0.28 -29.99 -13.08
CA HIS A 58 -0.35 -30.67 -14.39
C HIS A 58 0.12 -29.77 -15.54
N GLN A 59 1.10 -28.91 -15.26
CA GLN A 59 1.73 -28.02 -16.23
C GLN A 59 3.03 -28.63 -16.72
N LYS A 60 3.37 -28.36 -17.98
CA LYS A 60 4.68 -28.71 -18.52
C LYS A 60 5.73 -27.84 -17.83
N PHE A 61 6.72 -28.49 -17.23
CA PHE A 61 7.89 -27.84 -16.66
C PHE A 61 8.86 -27.45 -17.78
N ASP A 62 9.30 -26.20 -17.76
CA ASP A 62 10.30 -25.65 -18.68
C ASP A 62 11.42 -25.00 -17.86
N PRO A 63 12.61 -25.62 -17.78
CA PRO A 63 13.70 -25.13 -16.96
C PRO A 63 14.22 -23.76 -17.42
N GLU A 64 14.02 -23.39 -18.69
CA GLU A 64 14.41 -22.07 -19.20
C GLU A 64 13.64 -20.93 -18.48
N TYR A 65 12.41 -21.20 -18.05
CA TYR A 65 11.56 -20.23 -17.34
C TYR A 65 11.57 -20.38 -15.82
N ALA A 66 11.92 -21.56 -15.31
CA ALA A 66 11.98 -21.84 -13.88
C ALA A 66 13.22 -21.23 -13.20
N TYR A 67 14.35 -21.12 -13.91
CA TYR A 67 15.61 -20.58 -13.35
C TYR A 67 15.84 -19.10 -13.67
N ILE A 68 14.84 -18.39 -14.19
CA ILE A 68 14.94 -16.93 -14.38
C ILE A 68 15.13 -16.31 -12.99
N PRO A 69 16.19 -15.50 -12.78
CA PRO A 69 16.59 -15.06 -11.45
C PRO A 69 15.42 -14.45 -10.69
N GLU A 70 15.18 -15.01 -9.51
CA GLU A 70 14.25 -14.61 -8.46
C GLU A 70 14.16 -13.08 -8.35
N GLN A 71 13.20 -12.46 -9.04
CA GLN A 71 12.94 -11.04 -8.86
C GLN A 71 12.19 -10.89 -7.54
N TRP A 72 12.75 -10.10 -6.63
CA TRP A 72 12.14 -9.86 -5.31
C TRP A 72 10.81 -9.12 -5.47
N PHE A 73 10.63 -8.47 -6.62
CA PHE A 73 9.39 -7.89 -7.08
C PHE A 73 9.37 -7.78 -8.63
N PRO A 74 8.32 -8.25 -9.32
CA PRO A 74 7.20 -9.04 -8.81
C PRO A 74 7.64 -10.45 -8.38
N LEU A 75 7.09 -10.94 -7.27
CA LEU A 75 7.33 -12.30 -6.81
C LEU A 75 6.75 -13.28 -7.86
N SER A 76 7.61 -14.05 -8.52
CA SER A 76 7.24 -14.90 -9.66
C SER A 76 8.05 -16.19 -9.62
N GLN A 77 7.37 -17.32 -9.81
CA GLN A 77 7.97 -18.66 -9.87
C GLN A 77 7.27 -19.44 -10.99
N LYS A 78 7.89 -19.51 -12.16
CA LYS A 78 7.21 -19.99 -13.37
C LYS A 78 7.43 -21.47 -13.61
N CYS A 79 6.37 -22.18 -13.99
CA CYS A 79 6.50 -23.52 -14.57
C CYS A 79 6.88 -23.47 -16.05
N ASN A 80 6.33 -22.48 -16.78
CA ASN A 80 6.54 -22.26 -18.21
C ASN A 80 6.23 -20.80 -18.55
N ALA A 81 6.39 -20.41 -19.81
CA ALA A 81 6.15 -19.05 -20.28
C ALA A 81 4.76 -18.48 -19.92
N THR A 82 3.76 -19.33 -19.74
CA THR A 82 2.35 -18.94 -19.53
C THR A 82 1.83 -19.15 -18.13
N TYR A 83 2.53 -19.92 -17.29
CA TYR A 83 2.03 -20.33 -15.97
C TYR A 83 3.00 -19.95 -14.85
N ASP A 84 2.51 -19.11 -13.95
CA ASP A 84 3.19 -18.69 -12.72
C ASP A 84 2.54 -19.38 -11.51
N LEU A 85 3.34 -19.95 -10.62
CA LEU A 85 2.89 -20.51 -9.34
C LEU A 85 2.39 -19.41 -8.41
N VAL A 86 2.93 -18.19 -8.54
CA VAL A 86 2.50 -17.08 -7.70
C VAL A 86 1.14 -16.59 -8.18
N PRO A 87 0.12 -16.59 -7.32
CA PRO A 87 -1.17 -16.06 -7.71
C PRO A 87 -1.06 -14.57 -8.07
N PRO A 88 -1.70 -14.11 -9.15
CA PRO A 88 -1.58 -12.73 -9.62
C PRO A 88 -2.09 -11.69 -8.61
N TYR A 89 -2.92 -12.12 -7.66
CA TYR A 89 -3.45 -11.27 -6.59
C TYR A 89 -2.42 -10.95 -5.50
N VAL A 90 -1.33 -11.71 -5.35
CA VAL A 90 -0.31 -11.44 -4.33
C VAL A 90 0.44 -10.16 -4.66
N ASN A 91 0.94 -10.07 -5.89
CA ASN A 91 1.69 -8.90 -6.35
C ASN A 91 0.83 -7.63 -6.37
N SER A 92 -0.37 -7.73 -6.96
CA SER A 92 -1.32 -6.62 -7.02
C SER A 92 -1.90 -6.24 -5.65
N GLY A 93 -2.13 -7.22 -4.77
CA GLY A 93 -2.59 -7.00 -3.40
C GLY A 93 -1.56 -6.28 -2.53
N VAL A 94 -0.28 -6.63 -2.64
CA VAL A 94 0.82 -5.94 -1.94
C VAL A 94 0.94 -4.49 -2.42
N LEU A 95 0.88 -4.24 -3.75
CA LEU A 95 0.89 -2.87 -4.30
C LEU A 95 -0.31 -2.06 -3.82
N ALA A 96 -1.51 -2.64 -3.85
CA ALA A 96 -2.72 -1.97 -3.42
C ALA A 96 -2.65 -1.58 -1.94
N LEU A 97 -2.25 -2.50 -1.07
CA LEU A 97 -2.13 -2.24 0.36
C LEU A 97 -1.01 -1.26 0.69
N ALA A 98 0.13 -1.33 0.00
CA ALA A 98 1.19 -0.34 0.12
C ALA A 98 0.71 1.05 -0.30
N GLY A 99 -0.03 1.16 -1.41
CA GLY A 99 -0.65 2.40 -1.86
C GLY A 99 -1.65 2.97 -0.86
N ILE A 100 -2.49 2.11 -0.27
CA ILE A 100 -3.46 2.51 0.77
C ILE A 100 -2.72 2.98 2.03
N ALA A 101 -1.68 2.29 2.46
CA ALA A 101 -0.87 2.68 3.61
C ALA A 101 -0.24 4.06 3.37
N LEU A 102 0.35 4.29 2.20
CA LEU A 102 0.91 5.59 1.81
C LEU A 102 -0.14 6.70 1.82
N ALA A 103 -1.32 6.44 1.24
CA ALA A 103 -2.42 7.40 1.23
C ALA A 103 -2.85 7.77 2.66
N CYS A 104 -2.95 6.79 3.56
CA CYS A 104 -3.29 7.01 4.97
C CYS A 104 -2.23 7.82 5.71
N VAL A 105 -0.94 7.59 5.42
CA VAL A 105 0.16 8.36 6.01
C VAL A 105 0.12 9.82 5.54
N VAL A 106 -0.06 10.04 4.24
CA VAL A 106 -0.14 11.39 3.65
C VAL A 106 -1.33 12.17 4.23
N THR A 107 -2.50 11.54 4.36
CA THR A 107 -3.67 12.19 4.96
C THR A 107 -3.45 12.51 6.44
N ALA A 108 -2.86 11.59 7.21
CA ALA A 108 -2.53 11.84 8.61
C ALA A 108 -1.58 13.03 8.79
N MET A 109 -0.52 13.10 7.98
CA MET A 109 0.44 14.21 7.98
C MET A 109 -0.24 15.53 7.58
N ALA A 110 -1.04 15.54 6.51
CA ALA A 110 -1.74 16.74 6.07
C ALA A 110 -2.67 17.30 7.14
N ILE A 111 -3.40 16.44 7.88
CA ILE A 111 -4.25 16.85 8.99
C ILE A 111 -3.39 17.39 10.15
N ALA A 112 -2.29 16.74 10.49
CA ALA A 112 -1.40 17.17 11.57
C ALA A 112 -0.77 18.55 11.31
N VAL A 113 -0.27 18.79 10.09
CA VAL A 113 0.30 20.07 9.67
C VAL A 113 -0.76 21.18 9.75
N LYS A 114 -1.97 20.93 9.22
CA LYS A 114 -3.08 21.90 9.30
C LYS A 114 -3.43 22.27 10.74
N ARG A 115 -3.41 21.31 11.68
CA ARG A 115 -3.67 21.57 13.11
C ARG A 115 -2.56 22.40 13.75
N LYS A 116 -1.29 22.12 13.44
CA LYS A 116 -0.15 22.88 13.96
C LYS A 116 -0.17 24.34 13.47
N HIS A 117 -0.47 24.56 12.19
CA HIS A 117 -0.54 25.92 11.63
C HIS A 117 -1.71 26.72 12.21
N GLY A 118 -2.87 26.10 12.41
CA GLY A 118 -4.01 26.75 13.07
C GLY A 118 -3.72 27.15 14.53
N ALA A 119 -3.01 26.30 15.28
CA ALA A 119 -2.63 26.59 16.66
C ALA A 119 -1.54 27.68 16.78
N ASN A 120 -0.62 27.76 15.82
CA ASN A 120 0.40 28.82 15.79
C ASN A 120 -0.18 30.20 15.46
N GLY A 121 -1.19 30.27 14.58
CA GLY A 121 -1.85 31.54 14.23
C GLY A 121 -2.52 32.17 15.44
N THR A 122 -3.33 31.40 16.17
CA THR A 122 -4.06 31.89 17.35
C THR A 122 -3.14 32.40 18.47
N HIS A 123 -1.97 31.77 18.68
CA HIS A 123 -1.01 32.21 19.70
C HIS A 123 -0.30 33.52 19.33
N THR A 124 -0.27 33.89 18.05
CA THR A 124 0.38 35.13 17.61
C THR A 124 -0.58 36.32 17.75
N ASP A 125 -1.86 36.12 17.47
CA ASP A 125 -2.91 37.14 17.66
C ASP A 125 -3.09 37.53 19.14
N ASP A 126 -2.99 36.56 20.06
CA ASP A 126 -3.09 36.82 21.51
C ASP A 126 -1.94 37.71 22.04
N LYS A 127 -0.78 37.68 21.39
CA LYS A 127 0.41 38.45 21.81
C LYS A 127 0.33 39.92 21.37
N GLU A 128 -0.41 40.21 20.30
CA GLU A 128 -0.54 41.56 19.74
C GLU A 128 -1.66 42.37 20.39
N ALA A 129 -2.63 41.71 21.03
CA ALA A 129 -3.77 42.35 21.71
C ALA A 129 -3.48 42.93 23.12
N THR A 130 -2.23 42.85 23.62
CA THR A 130 -1.86 43.31 24.98
C THR A 130 -0.89 44.50 24.98
N THR A 131 -0.71 45.20 23.85
CA THR A 131 0.07 46.45 23.78
C THR A 131 -0.83 47.62 23.41
#